data_AF-A0A2I9CVA4-F1
#
_entry.id   AF-A0A2I9CVA4-F1
#
_cell.length_a   1.000
_cell.length_b   1.000
_cell.length_c   1.000
_cell.angle_alpha   90.00
_cell.angle_beta   90.00
_cell.angle_gamma   90.00
#
_symmetry.space_group_name_H-M   'P 1'
#
loop_
_entity.id
_entity.type
_entity.pdbx_description
1 polymer ?
#
loop_
_entity_poly.entity_id
_entity_poly.type
_entity_poly.pdbx_seq_one_letter_code
_entity_poly.pdbx_strand_id
1 'polypeptide(L)'
;MTQHIDIIGAAARPVRLTLTEEAREELRKAGLENPPADLVFYMQELSERQRERFTRESQSLSENDLLLTVMRRTAAPGTDERALAEMIRDMRPTQRAQFLGAYGNGGLVPDPKATAGAVARMTAEMTDRLLGQLGSGEPSPSSPATTE
;
A
#
# COMPACT_ATOMS: atom_id res chain seq x y z
N MET A 1 -19.30 36.29 -4.69
CA MET A 1 -17.97 36.08 -4.11
C MET A 1 -18.02 34.75 -3.37
N THR A 2 -17.58 33.68 -4.01
CA THR A 2 -17.59 32.34 -3.43
C THR A 2 -16.35 32.23 -2.54
N GLN A 3 -16.54 32.20 -1.22
CA GLN A 3 -15.46 31.88 -0.30
C GLN A 3 -15.00 30.44 -0.63
N HIS A 4 -13.83 30.33 -1.24
CA HIS A 4 -13.09 29.08 -1.23
C HIS A 4 -12.70 28.83 0.22
N ILE A 5 -13.38 27.88 0.86
CA ILE A 5 -12.95 27.38 2.16
C ILE A 5 -11.65 26.63 1.88
N ASP A 6 -10.52 27.29 2.14
CA ASP A 6 -9.26 26.61 2.35
C ASP A 6 -9.38 25.85 3.67
N ILE A 7 -9.96 24.65 3.60
CA ILE A 7 -9.73 23.63 4.62
C ILE A 7 -8.29 23.21 4.42
N ILE A 8 -7.36 24.01 4.95
CA ILE A 8 -5.94 23.71 4.99
C ILE A 8 -5.85 22.31 5.60
N GLY A 9 -5.56 21.34 4.73
CA GLY A 9 -5.52 19.93 5.06
C GLY A 9 -4.65 19.72 6.28
N ALA A 10 -5.08 18.80 7.16
CA ALA A 10 -4.28 18.31 8.26
C ALA A 10 -2.84 18.12 7.77
N ALA A 11 -1.93 18.96 8.26
CA ALA A 11 -0.56 19.00 7.76
C ALA A 11 0.04 17.60 7.88
N ALA A 12 0.17 16.94 6.73
CA ALA A 12 0.75 15.61 6.64
C ALA A 12 2.12 15.66 7.29
N ARG A 13 2.28 15.00 8.45
CA ARG A 13 3.58 14.93 9.09
C ARG A 13 4.52 14.20 8.13
N PRO A 14 5.67 14.78 7.77
CA PRO A 14 6.59 14.11 6.87
C PRO A 14 7.12 12.85 7.54
N VAL A 15 6.92 11.71 6.88
CA VAL A 15 7.50 10.42 7.24
C VAL A 15 8.78 10.26 6.44
N ARG A 16 9.90 10.01 7.12
CA ARG A 16 11.18 9.75 6.46
C ARG A 16 11.47 8.27 6.52
N LEU A 17 11.73 7.68 5.36
CA LEU A 17 12.21 6.30 5.26
C LEU A 17 13.63 6.34 4.70
N THR A 18 14.55 5.73 5.43
CA THR A 18 15.97 5.71 5.09
C THR A 18 16.25 4.62 4.06
N LEU A 19 16.92 4.99 2.97
CA LEU A 19 17.45 4.03 2.00
C LEU A 19 18.70 3.35 2.58
N THR A 20 18.84 2.05 2.34
CA THR A 20 20.05 1.34 2.73
C THR A 20 21.25 1.83 1.91
N GLU A 21 22.46 1.63 2.43
CA GLU A 21 23.68 1.95 1.68
C GLU A 21 23.75 1.19 0.36
N GLU A 22 23.31 -0.08 0.36
CA GLU A 22 23.26 -0.95 -0.82
C GLU A 22 22.30 -0.39 -1.88
N ALA A 23 21.09 0.01 -1.49
CA ALA A 23 20.15 0.68 -2.40
C ALA A 23 20.72 1.99 -2.97
N ARG A 24 21.42 2.78 -2.16
CA ARG A 24 22.07 4.01 -2.65
C ARG A 24 23.17 3.70 -3.65
N GLU A 25 23.93 2.63 -3.46
CA GLU A 25 24.93 2.18 -4.43
C GLU A 25 24.30 1.72 -5.74
N GLU A 26 23.22 0.92 -5.68
CA GLU A 26 22.48 0.50 -6.87
C GLU A 26 21.90 1.70 -7.63
N LEU A 27 21.38 2.71 -6.92
CA LEU A 27 20.91 3.95 -7.54
C LEU A 27 22.04 4.73 -8.23
N ARG A 28 23.25 4.78 -7.66
CA ARG A 28 24.42 5.37 -8.32
C ARG A 28 24.80 4.61 -9.59
N LYS A 29 24.82 3.28 -9.54
CA LYS A 29 25.07 2.43 -10.72
C LYS A 29 24.01 2.65 -11.80
N ALA A 30 22.77 2.92 -11.41
CA ALA A 30 21.68 3.26 -12.31
C ALA A 30 21.72 4.72 -12.83
N GLY A 31 22.76 5.50 -12.50
CA GLY A 31 22.96 6.87 -12.99
C GLY A 31 22.29 7.97 -12.17
N LEU A 32 21.87 7.68 -10.93
CA LEU A 32 21.44 8.73 -9.99
C LEU A 32 22.68 9.21 -9.22
N GLU A 33 23.23 10.36 -9.60
CA GLU A 33 24.53 10.84 -9.07
C GLU A 33 24.49 11.14 -7.56
N ASN A 34 23.34 11.56 -7.04
CA ASN A 34 23.14 11.91 -5.63
C ASN A 34 21.85 11.28 -5.07
N PRO A 35 21.83 9.96 -4.80
CA PRO A 35 20.66 9.34 -4.19
C PRO A 35 20.46 9.91 -2.78
N PRO A 36 19.24 10.35 -2.42
CA PRO A 36 18.97 10.86 -1.09
C PRO A 36 19.17 9.76 -0.04
N ALA A 37 19.59 10.14 1.17
CA ALA A 37 19.64 9.18 2.28
C ALA A 37 18.23 8.80 2.77
N ASP A 38 17.32 9.77 2.75
CA ASP A 38 15.93 9.60 3.19
C ASP A 38 14.96 9.98 2.09
N LEU A 39 13.92 9.16 1.92
CA LEU A 39 12.74 9.50 1.14
C LEU A 39 11.66 10.06 2.05
N VAL A 40 11.05 11.17 1.63
CA VAL A 40 10.05 11.90 2.42
C VAL A 40 8.66 11.59 1.87
N PHE A 41 7.74 11.20 2.74
CA PHE A 41 6.34 10.91 2.40
C PHE A 41 5.39 11.77 3.23
N TYR A 42 4.37 12.31 2.58
CA TYR A 42 3.30 13.11 3.16
C TYR A 42 2.02 12.27 3.19
N MET A 43 1.80 11.58 4.31
CA MET A 43 0.57 10.82 4.52
C MET A 43 -0.54 11.73 5.05
N GLN A 44 -1.70 11.64 4.42
CA GLN A 44 -2.90 12.40 4.77
C GLN A 44 -4.06 11.44 5.03
N GLU A 45 -5.07 11.93 5.75
CA GLU A 45 -6.34 11.21 5.82
C GLU A 45 -6.98 11.12 4.44
N LEU A 46 -7.31 9.89 4.04
CA LEU A 46 -8.01 9.65 2.79
C LEU A 46 -9.47 10.07 2.93
N SER A 47 -9.96 10.86 1.98
CA SER A 47 -11.40 11.04 1.74
C SER A 47 -12.07 9.70 1.41
N GLU A 48 -13.39 9.62 1.56
CA GLU A 48 -14.17 8.41 1.22
C GLU A 48 -13.87 7.90 -0.20
N ARG A 49 -13.88 8.80 -1.18
CA ARG A 49 -13.54 8.48 -2.58
C ARG A 49 -12.12 7.93 -2.74
N GLN A 50 -11.16 8.45 -1.98
CA GLN A 50 -9.78 7.94 -2.00
C GLN A 50 -9.67 6.57 -1.31
N ARG A 51 -10.44 6.32 -0.24
CA ARG A 51 -10.52 5.01 0.42
C ARG A 51 -11.11 3.96 -0.52
N GLU A 52 -12.23 4.26 -1.18
CA GLU A 52 -12.83 3.35 -2.18
C GLU A 52 -11.86 3.01 -3.31
N ARG A 53 -11.14 4.02 -3.81
CA ARG A 53 -10.10 3.81 -4.83
C ARG A 53 -9.00 2.89 -4.29
N PHE A 54 -8.51 3.14 -3.08
CA PHE A 54 -7.47 2.31 -2.46
C PHE A 54 -7.93 0.87 -2.25
N THR A 55 -9.16 0.65 -1.77
CA THR A 55 -9.75 -0.69 -1.62
C THR A 55 -9.83 -1.43 -2.95
N ARG A 56 -10.25 -0.75 -4.03
CA ARG A 56 -10.28 -1.34 -5.37
C ARG A 56 -8.88 -1.71 -5.86
N GLU A 57 -7.93 -0.79 -5.70
CA GLU A 57 -6.54 -1.01 -6.10
C GLU A 57 -5.89 -2.17 -5.32
N SER A 58 -6.18 -2.30 -4.03
CA SER A 58 -5.68 -3.42 -3.20
C SER A 58 -6.20 -4.80 -3.60
N GLN A 59 -7.31 -4.85 -4.34
CA GLN A 59 -7.90 -6.09 -4.86
C GLN A 59 -7.39 -6.42 -6.27
N SER A 60 -6.90 -5.42 -7.01
CA SER A 60 -6.52 -5.59 -8.43
C SER A 60 -5.02 -5.59 -8.68
N LEU A 61 -4.21 -4.98 -7.79
CA LEU A 61 -2.78 -4.85 -7.97
C LEU A 61 -2.01 -5.86 -7.12
N SER A 62 -0.81 -6.21 -7.56
CA SER A 62 0.15 -6.89 -6.69
C SER A 62 0.53 -5.97 -5.51
N GLU A 63 0.98 -6.54 -4.39
CA GLU A 63 1.41 -5.74 -3.23
C GLU A 63 2.50 -4.73 -3.60
N ASN A 64 3.48 -5.13 -4.43
CA ASN A 64 4.57 -4.25 -4.86
C ASN A 64 4.05 -3.10 -5.75
N ASP A 65 3.11 -3.38 -6.66
CA ASP A 65 2.53 -2.35 -7.53
C ASP A 65 1.64 -1.39 -6.75
N LEU A 66 0.91 -1.91 -5.76
CA LEU A 66 0.12 -1.11 -4.82
C LEU A 66 1.04 -0.20 -3.99
N LEU A 67 2.11 -0.74 -3.42
CA LEU A 67 3.12 0.03 -2.67
C LEU A 67 3.71 1.13 -3.53
N LEU A 68 4.17 0.81 -4.74
CA LEU A 68 4.74 1.80 -5.65
C LEU A 68 3.72 2.90 -5.98
N THR A 69 2.47 2.51 -6.23
CA THR A 69 1.37 3.45 -6.49
C THR A 69 1.12 4.38 -5.32
N VAL A 70 1.05 3.85 -4.09
CA VAL A 70 0.83 4.64 -2.87
C VAL A 70 2.03 5.53 -2.55
N MET A 71 3.24 4.99 -2.66
CA MET A 71 4.48 5.71 -2.41
C MET A 71 4.64 6.87 -3.40
N ARG A 72 4.34 6.68 -4.69
CA ARG A 72 4.36 7.78 -5.68
C ARG A 72 3.39 8.91 -5.34
N ARG A 73 2.20 8.59 -4.82
CA ARG A 73 1.18 9.59 -4.45
C ARG A 73 1.55 10.39 -3.21
N THR A 74 2.31 9.78 -2.31
CA THR A 74 2.65 10.37 -1.01
C THR A 74 4.07 10.91 -0.96
N ALA A 75 4.96 10.51 -1.88
CA ALA A 75 6.33 10.97 -1.92
C ALA A 75 6.41 12.49 -2.15
N ALA A 76 7.47 13.08 -1.62
CA ALA A 76 7.77 14.49 -1.86
C ALA A 76 7.93 14.76 -3.36
N PRO A 77 7.50 15.94 -3.84
CA PRO A 77 7.70 16.34 -5.23
C PRO A 77 9.17 16.18 -5.66
N GLY A 78 9.39 15.59 -6.83
CA GLY A 78 10.74 15.35 -7.37
C GLY A 78 11.42 14.07 -6.87
N THR A 79 10.74 13.22 -6.09
CA THR A 79 11.28 11.91 -5.70
C THR A 79 11.42 10.99 -6.93
N ASP A 80 12.62 10.44 -7.15
CA ASP A 80 12.91 9.55 -8.27
C ASP A 80 12.21 8.18 -8.10
N GLU A 81 11.53 7.70 -9.14
CA GLU A 81 10.81 6.43 -9.09
C GLU A 81 11.71 5.23 -8.87
N ARG A 82 12.97 5.29 -9.32
CA ARG A 82 13.97 4.23 -9.07
C ARG A 82 14.26 4.11 -7.58
N ALA A 83 14.33 5.24 -6.87
CA ALA A 83 14.55 5.26 -5.43
C ALA A 83 13.36 4.65 -4.66
N LEU A 84 12.13 4.86 -5.14
CA LEU A 84 10.94 4.22 -4.60
C LEU A 84 10.97 2.69 -4.81
N ALA A 85 11.42 2.24 -5.99
CA ALA A 85 11.53 0.83 -6.29
C ALA A 85 12.58 0.12 -5.41
N GLU A 86 13.76 0.73 -5.21
CA GLU A 86 14.78 0.17 -4.31
C GLU A 86 14.30 0.16 -2.85
N MET A 87 13.61 1.20 -2.39
CA MET A 87 12.98 1.21 -1.07
C MET A 87 12.03 0.02 -0.89
N ILE A 88 11.16 -0.27 -1.86
CA ILE A 88 10.21 -1.39 -1.78
C ILE A 88 10.95 -2.73 -1.69
N ARG A 89 12.05 -2.90 -2.43
CA ARG A 89 12.86 -4.13 -2.37
C ARG A 89 13.46 -4.35 -0.97
N ASP A 90 13.96 -3.29 -0.35
CA ASP A 90 14.58 -3.36 0.98
C ASP A 90 13.57 -3.44 2.13
N MET A 91 12.31 -3.05 1.90
CA MET A 91 11.27 -3.09 2.93
C MET A 91 10.91 -4.52 3.31
N ARG A 92 10.98 -4.80 4.62
CA ARG A 92 10.46 -6.04 5.20
C ARG A 92 8.94 -6.12 5.05
N PRO A 93 8.34 -7.32 5.00
CA PRO A 93 6.89 -7.49 4.91
C PRO A 93 6.10 -6.71 5.97
N THR A 94 6.61 -6.63 7.19
CA THR A 94 5.99 -5.87 8.28
C THR A 94 5.99 -4.36 8.03
N GLN A 95 7.07 -3.82 7.45
CA GLN A 95 7.17 -2.40 7.08
C GLN A 95 6.22 -2.06 5.93
N ARG A 96 6.06 -2.97 4.97
CA ARG A 96 5.10 -2.84 3.86
C ARG A 96 3.67 -2.77 4.38
N ALA A 97 3.29 -3.72 5.23
CA ALA A 97 1.97 -3.76 5.86
C ALA A 97 1.71 -2.51 6.72
N GLN A 98 2.70 -2.07 7.50
CA GLN A 98 2.63 -0.83 8.28
C GLN A 98 2.41 0.40 7.39
N PHE A 99 3.13 0.51 6.27
CA PHE A 99 3.03 1.64 5.36
C PHE A 99 1.67 1.69 4.67
N LEU A 100 1.20 0.56 4.11
CA LEU A 100 -0.12 0.47 3.48
C LEU A 100 -1.25 0.69 4.49
N GLY A 101 -1.11 0.14 5.70
CA GLY A 101 -2.05 0.37 6.79
C GLY A 101 -2.09 1.83 7.23
N ALA A 102 -0.95 2.50 7.29
CA ALA A 102 -0.88 3.92 7.62
C ALA A 102 -1.53 4.81 6.54
N TYR A 103 -1.33 4.48 5.27
CA TYR A 103 -1.97 5.17 4.15
C TYR A 103 -3.49 4.97 4.15
N GLY A 104 -3.97 3.73 4.27
CA GLY A 104 -5.39 3.41 4.22
C GLY A 104 -6.20 4.03 5.36
N ASN A 105 -5.59 4.15 6.54
CA ASN A 105 -6.25 4.65 7.76
C ASN A 105 -5.97 6.13 8.06
N GLY A 106 -5.19 6.82 7.23
CA GLY A 106 -5.01 8.27 7.36
C GLY A 106 -4.04 8.73 8.45
N GLY A 107 -3.12 7.88 8.89
CA GLY A 107 -2.12 8.26 9.88
C GLY A 107 -1.04 7.20 10.07
N LEU A 108 0.18 7.65 10.38
CA LEU A 108 1.20 6.81 11.01
C LEU A 108 0.55 6.22 12.26
N VAL A 109 0.11 4.96 12.20
CA VAL A 109 -0.37 4.24 13.37
C VAL A 109 0.82 4.14 14.32
N PRO A 110 0.86 4.91 15.42
CA PRO A 110 2.03 4.90 16.32
C PRO A 110 2.03 3.66 17.20
N ASP A 111 0.97 2.86 17.16
CA ASP A 111 0.76 1.73 18.05
C ASP A 111 0.94 0.40 17.30
N PRO A 112 2.04 -0.35 17.56
CA PRO A 112 2.27 -1.68 17.03
C PRO A 112 1.09 -2.64 17.24
N LYS A 113 0.29 -2.45 18.31
CA LYS A 113 -0.88 -3.27 18.60
C LYS A 113 -2.05 -2.98 17.64
N ALA A 114 -2.23 -1.73 17.23
CA ALA A 114 -3.24 -1.35 16.27
C ALA A 114 -2.90 -1.86 14.86
N THR A 115 -1.60 -1.87 14.48
CA THR A 115 -1.14 -2.51 13.24
C THR A 115 -1.34 -4.02 13.28
N ALA A 116 -0.99 -4.69 14.38
CA ALA A 116 -1.23 -6.13 14.52
C ALA A 116 -2.74 -6.47 14.44
N GLY A 117 -3.59 -5.64 15.03
CA GLY A 117 -5.05 -5.79 14.94
C GLY A 117 -5.60 -5.54 13.53
N ALA A 118 -5.08 -4.55 12.80
CA ALA A 118 -5.48 -4.27 11.43
C ALA A 118 -5.02 -5.37 10.45
N VAL A 119 -3.77 -5.83 10.57
CA VAL A 119 -3.25 -6.96 9.79
C VAL A 119 -4.01 -8.23 10.11
N ALA A 120 -4.26 -8.53 11.39
CA ALA A 120 -5.04 -9.71 11.78
C ALA A 120 -6.47 -9.66 11.24
N ARG A 121 -7.13 -8.49 11.20
CA ARG A 121 -8.45 -8.33 10.59
C ARG A 121 -8.41 -8.51 9.08
N MET A 122 -7.43 -7.93 8.40
CA MET A 122 -7.28 -8.06 6.96
C MET A 122 -6.95 -9.50 6.53
N THR A 123 -6.10 -10.18 7.30
CA THR A 123 -5.84 -11.63 7.14
C THR A 123 -7.09 -12.43 7.41
N ALA A 124 -7.83 -12.14 8.49
CA ALA A 124 -9.09 -12.84 8.79
C ALA A 124 -10.13 -12.67 7.68
N GLU A 125 -10.30 -11.46 7.14
CA GLU A 125 -11.23 -11.20 6.03
C GLU A 125 -10.80 -11.88 4.72
N MET A 126 -9.50 -11.94 4.42
CA MET A 126 -8.99 -12.72 3.28
C MET A 126 -9.19 -14.22 3.48
N THR A 127 -8.90 -14.73 4.69
CA THR A 127 -9.09 -16.13 5.04
C THR A 127 -10.57 -16.52 4.98
N ASP A 128 -11.48 -15.64 5.41
CA ASP A 128 -12.93 -15.87 5.37
C ASP A 128 -13.46 -15.86 3.93
N ARG A 129 -12.93 -15.00 3.05
CA ARG A 129 -13.22 -15.05 1.61
C ARG A 129 -12.71 -16.32 0.93
N LEU A 130 -11.52 -16.80 1.29
CA LEU A 130 -10.95 -18.03 0.75
C LEU A 130 -11.70 -19.28 1.25
N LEU A 131 -12.09 -19.30 2.53
CA LEU A 131 -12.94 -20.34 3.10
C LEU A 131 -14.35 -20.30 2.51
N GLY A 132 -14.91 -19.12 2.25
CA GLY A 132 -16.18 -18.94 1.56
C GLY A 132 -16.16 -19.49 0.13
N GLN A 133 -15.06 -19.34 -0.60
CA GLN A 133 -14.88 -19.92 -1.94
C GLN A 133 -14.66 -21.44 -1.92
N LEU A 134 -14.05 -21.99 -0.88
CA LEU A 134 -13.93 -23.44 -0.67
C LEU A 134 -15.23 -24.08 -0.16
N GLY A 135 -16.02 -23.34 0.62
CA GLY A 135 -17.33 -23.76 1.14
C GLY A 135 -18.47 -23.61 0.12
N SER A 136 -18.28 -22.78 -0.91
CA SER A 136 -19.21 -22.63 -2.05
C SER A 136 -18.84 -23.57 -3.20
N GLY A 137 -18.38 -24.78 -2.88
CA GLY A 137 -18.32 -25.87 -3.84
C GLY A 137 -19.74 -26.18 -4.33
N GLU A 138 -20.15 -25.51 -5.41
CA GLU A 138 -21.29 -25.95 -6.20
C GLU A 138 -21.07 -27.43 -6.58
N PRO A 139 -22.07 -28.31 -6.39
CA PRO A 139 -21.98 -29.66 -6.91
C PRO A 139 -21.88 -29.58 -8.43
N SER A 140 -20.88 -30.26 -9.00
CA SER A 140 -20.72 -30.44 -10.45
C SER A 140 -22.07 -30.79 -11.10
N PRO A 141 -22.48 -30.10 -12.19
CA PRO A 141 -23.59 -30.60 -12.99
C PRO A 141 -23.14 -31.93 -13.62
N SER A 142 -23.76 -33.02 -13.17
CA SER A 142 -23.65 -34.35 -13.77
C SER A 142 -23.95 -34.27 -15.27
N SER A 143 -23.00 -34.77 -16.07
CA SER A 143 -23.17 -35.01 -17.52
C SER A 143 -24.41 -35.88 -17.80
N PRO A 144 -25.05 -35.72 -18.98
CA PRO A 144 -26.28 -36.42 -19.30
C PRO A 144 -26.07 -37.94 -19.45
N ALA A 145 -27.11 -38.68 -19.06
CA ALA A 145 -27.18 -40.13 -19.13
C ALA A 145 -27.08 -40.65 -20.57
N THR A 146 -26.18 -41.61 -20.79
CA THR A 146 -26.25 -42.53 -21.94
C THR A 146 -27.25 -43.62 -21.57
N THR A 147 -28.38 -43.63 -22.26
CA THR A 147 -29.30 -44.79 -22.32
C THR A 147 -28.94 -45.60 -23.57
N GLU A 148 -29.12 -46.92 -23.44
CA GLU A 148 -28.84 -48.02 -24.39
C GLU A 148 -28.99 -47.72 -25.90
#